data_AF-A0A352S9D6-F1
#
_entry.id   AF-A0A352S9D6-F1
#
_cell.length_a   1.000
_cell.length_b   1.000
_cell.length_c   1.000
_cell.angle_alpha   90.00
_cell.angle_beta   90.00
_cell.angle_gamma   90.00
#
_symmetry.space_group_name_H-M   'P 1'
#
loop_
_entity.id
_entity.type
_entity.pdbx_description
1 polymer ?
#
loop_
_entity_poly.entity_id
_entity_poly.type
_entity_poly.pdbx_seq_one_letter_code
_entity_poly.pdbx_strand_id
1 'polypeptide(L)'
;GGQTALNCALDLHRHGVLDKYKVELIGASPEAIDKAEDRQKFKDAMTKIGLGSAKSGIAHSMDEAVAVQSRIAQETGTAGYPIVIRPSFTLGGTGG
;
A
#
# COMPACT_ATOMS: atom_id res chain seq x y z
N GLY A 1 18.16 -2.19 3.36
CA GLY A 1 17.64 -3.11 4.39
C GLY A 1 16.28 -3.71 4.08
N GLY A 2 15.84 -3.80 2.81
CA GLY A 2 14.59 -4.48 2.42
C GLY A 2 13.35 -4.06 3.22
N GLN A 3 12.33 -4.92 3.23
CA GLN A 3 11.10 -4.69 4.00
C GLN A 3 11.36 -4.74 5.51
N THR A 4 12.30 -5.57 5.95
CA THR A 4 12.64 -5.72 7.37
C THR A 4 13.08 -4.40 7.99
N ALA A 5 13.98 -3.65 7.34
CA ALA A 5 14.44 -2.37 7.85
C ALA A 5 13.35 -1.30 7.76
N LEU A 6 12.53 -1.31 6.71
CA LEU A 6 11.42 -0.35 6.54
C LEU A 6 10.36 -0.53 7.63
N ASN A 7 9.90 -1.76 7.84
CA ASN A 7 8.90 -2.08 8.88
C ASN A 7 9.46 -1.74 10.27
N CYS A 8 10.71 -2.12 10.56
CA CYS A 8 11.34 -1.82 11.83
C CYS A 8 11.46 -0.30 12.08
N ALA A 9 11.87 0.47 11.08
CA ALA A 9 11.97 1.93 11.20
C ALA A 9 10.61 2.59 11.45
N LEU A 10 9.55 2.14 10.75
CA LEU A 10 8.19 2.62 10.97
C LEU A 10 7.67 2.26 12.36
N ASP A 11 7.94 1.06 12.86
CA ASP A 11 7.50 0.64 14.20
C ASP A 11 8.24 1.42 15.30
N LEU A 12 9.56 1.66 15.14
CA LEU A 12 10.32 2.53 16.05
C LEU A 12 9.78 3.95 16.08
N HIS A 13 9.37 4.50 14.93
CA HIS A 13 8.73 5.80 14.84
C HIS A 13 7.35 5.80 15.52
N ARG A 14 6.49 4.82 15.19
CA ARG A 14 5.13 4.67 15.76
C ARG A 14 5.14 4.52 17.28
N HIS A 15 6.13 3.84 17.83
CA HIS A 15 6.29 3.67 19.28
C HIS A 15 7.05 4.83 19.96
N GLY A 16 7.37 5.91 19.24
CA GLY A 16 8.04 7.09 19.78
C GLY A 16 9.49 6.84 20.23
N VAL A 17 10.09 5.72 19.81
CA VAL A 17 11.46 5.36 20.21
C VAL A 17 12.45 6.34 19.58
N LEU A 18 12.24 6.71 18.33
CA LEU A 18 13.08 7.68 17.64
C LEU A 18 13.08 9.04 18.36
N ASP A 19 11.89 9.52 18.75
CA ASP A 19 11.75 10.79 19.48
C ASP A 19 12.41 10.72 20.87
N LYS A 20 12.18 9.61 21.59
CA LYS A 20 12.77 9.37 22.92
C LYS A 20 14.29 9.48 22.91
N TYR A 21 14.92 8.96 21.86
CA TYR A 21 16.39 8.96 21.72
C TYR A 21 16.92 10.07 20.80
N LYS A 22 16.05 10.98 20.33
CA LYS A 22 16.39 12.09 19.41
C LYS A 22 17.11 11.61 18.15
N VAL A 23 16.63 10.51 17.59
CA VAL A 23 17.16 9.90 16.36
C VAL A 23 16.35 10.42 15.17
N GLU A 24 17.03 11.06 14.23
CA GLU A 24 16.42 11.53 12.98
C GLU A 24 16.42 10.43 11.91
N LEU A 25 15.28 10.25 11.24
CA LEU A 25 15.15 9.38 10.08
C LEU A 25 15.61 10.13 8.82
N ILE A 26 16.74 9.70 8.25
CA ILE A 26 17.30 10.28 7.02
C ILE A 26 16.96 9.42 5.80
N GLY A 27 16.95 10.04 4.62
CA GLY A 27 16.72 9.38 3.32
C GLY A 27 15.24 9.30 2.91
N ALA A 28 14.35 8.87 3.81
CA ALA A 28 12.91 8.92 3.59
C ALA A 28 12.19 9.24 4.89
N SER A 29 11.27 10.20 4.87
CA SER A 29 10.47 10.53 6.05
C SER A 29 9.46 9.42 6.37
N PRO A 30 9.04 9.27 7.63
CA PRO A 30 7.99 8.31 7.99
C PRO A 30 6.73 8.45 7.13
N GLU A 31 6.30 9.68 6.84
CA GLU A 31 5.12 9.93 5.98
C GLU A 31 5.36 9.52 4.53
N ALA A 32 6.58 9.69 4.02
CA ALA A 32 6.94 9.28 2.66
C ALA A 32 6.93 7.75 2.53
N ILE A 33 7.46 7.05 3.54
CA ILE A 33 7.46 5.58 3.58
C ILE A 33 6.03 5.05 3.69
N ASP A 34 5.25 5.59 4.64
CA ASP A 34 3.86 5.19 4.87
C ASP A 34 2.98 5.45 3.63
N LYS A 35 3.16 6.57 2.93
CA LYS A 35 2.47 6.86 1.67
C LYS A 35 2.83 5.87 0.55
N ALA A 36 4.05 5.36 0.53
CA ALA A 36 4.51 4.44 -0.52
C ALA A 36 4.09 2.98 -0.25
N GLU A 37 4.07 2.56 1.01
CA GLU A 37 3.73 1.19 1.44
C GLU A 37 2.22 0.96 1.54
N ASP A 38 1.45 1.99 1.89
CA ASP A 38 -0.01 1.96 1.90
C ASP A 38 -0.57 2.17 0.49
N ARG A 39 -1.22 1.13 -0.04
CA ARG A 39 -1.74 1.12 -1.41
C ARG A 39 -2.84 2.15 -1.65
N GLN A 40 -3.64 2.48 -0.63
CA GLN A 40 -4.67 3.51 -0.75
C GLN A 40 -4.02 4.88 -0.87
N LYS A 41 -3.09 5.19 0.05
CA LYS A 41 -2.35 6.47 0.03
C LYS A 41 -1.54 6.64 -1.26
N PHE A 42 -0.96 5.56 -1.77
CA PHE A 42 -0.26 5.57 -3.05
C PHE A 42 -1.21 5.90 -4.21
N LYS A 43 -2.36 5.22 -4.29
CA LYS A 43 -3.37 5.47 -5.33
C LYS A 43 -3.88 6.91 -5.28
N ASP A 44 -4.15 7.43 -4.09
CA ASP A 44 -4.62 8.80 -3.90
C ASP A 44 -3.54 9.81 -4.30
N ALA A 45 -2.28 9.54 -3.98
CA ALA A 45 -1.14 10.36 -4.40
C ALA A 45 -1.00 10.41 -5.93
N MET A 46 -1.11 9.26 -6.62
CA MET A 46 -1.05 9.19 -8.08
C MET A 46 -2.24 9.91 -8.74
N THR A 47 -3.44 9.71 -8.20
CA THR A 47 -4.66 10.37 -8.68
C THR A 47 -4.56 11.89 -8.53
N LYS A 48 -4.03 12.36 -7.40
CA LYS A 48 -3.83 13.80 -7.12
C LYS A 48 -2.93 14.49 -8.16
N ILE A 49 -1.93 13.78 -8.70
CA ILE A 49 -1.03 14.31 -9.72
C ILE A 49 -1.50 14.02 -11.16
N GLY A 50 -2.71 13.48 -11.32
CA GLY A 50 -3.31 13.20 -12.62
C GLY A 50 -2.73 11.97 -13.33
N LEU A 51 -1.98 11.11 -12.63
CA LEU A 51 -1.50 9.87 -13.21
C LEU A 51 -2.58 8.79 -13.16
N GLY A 52 -2.83 8.17 -14.31
CA GLY A 52 -3.71 7.02 -14.42
C GLY A 52 -3.12 5.81 -13.69
N SER A 53 -3.95 5.11 -12.93
CA SER A 53 -3.64 3.81 -12.34
C SER A 53 -4.63 2.76 -12.85
N ALA A 54 -4.23 1.49 -12.82
CA ALA A 54 -5.14 0.40 -13.16
C ALA A 54 -6.38 0.44 -12.25
N LYS A 55 -7.53 0.03 -12.82
CA LYS A 55 -8.76 -0.14 -12.04
C LYS A 55 -8.50 -1.12 -10.90
N SER A 56 -8.70 -0.66 -9.68
CA SER A 56 -8.23 -1.31 -8.46
C SER A 56 -9.13 -0.95 -7.29
N GLY A 57 -9.08 -1.75 -6.23
CA GLY A 57 -9.71 -1.48 -4.94
C GLY A 57 -8.87 -2.07 -3.80
N ILE A 58 -9.19 -1.67 -2.58
CA ILE A 58 -8.61 -2.20 -1.35
C ILE A 58 -9.63 -3.14 -0.70
N ALA A 59 -9.15 -4.21 -0.09
CA ALA A 59 -9.95 -5.15 0.67
C ALA A 59 -9.20 -5.57 1.94
N HIS A 60 -9.92 -5.65 3.05
CA HIS A 60 -9.46 -6.14 4.34
C HIS A 60 -10.15 -7.46 4.73
N SER A 61 -11.10 -7.92 3.92
CA SER A 61 -11.81 -9.20 4.07
C SER A 61 -12.02 -9.87 2.71
N MET A 62 -12.34 -11.17 2.73
CA MET A 62 -12.63 -11.92 1.49
C MET A 62 -13.88 -11.37 0.78
N ASP A 63 -14.90 -10.98 1.54
CA ASP A 63 -16.15 -10.43 0.98
C ASP A 63 -15.89 -9.10 0.26
N GLU A 64 -15.07 -8.23 0.86
CA GLU A 64 -14.61 -7.00 0.21
C GLU A 64 -13.81 -7.28 -1.07
N ALA A 65 -12.95 -8.30 -1.05
CA ALA A 65 -12.14 -8.66 -2.22
C ALA A 65 -13.03 -9.11 -3.40
N VAL A 66 -14.06 -9.92 -3.13
CA VAL A 66 -15.04 -10.37 -4.13
C VAL A 66 -15.88 -9.18 -4.65
N ALA A 67 -16.30 -8.28 -3.76
CA ALA A 67 -17.02 -7.07 -4.15
C ALA A 67 -16.17 -6.15 -5.05
N VAL A 68 -14.89 -5.98 -4.72
CA VAL A 68 -13.93 -5.22 -5.54
C VAL A 68 -13.76 -5.86 -6.91
N GLN A 69 -13.60 -7.18 -6.98
CA GLN A 69 -13.49 -7.91 -8.25
C GLN A 69 -14.73 -7.70 -9.12
N SER A 70 -15.92 -7.83 -8.53
CA SER A 70 -17.20 -7.67 -9.24
C SER A 70 -17.36 -6.26 -9.80
N ARG A 71 -17.00 -5.23 -9.01
CA ARG A 71 -16.99 -3.84 -9.46
C ARG A 71 -16.01 -3.62 -10.61
N ILE A 72 -14.79 -4.15 -10.52
CA ILE A 72 -13.78 -4.02 -11.58
C ILE A 72 -14.26 -4.70 -12.87
N ALA A 73 -14.90 -5.87 -12.76
CA ALA A 73 -15.50 -6.57 -13.91
C ALA A 73 -16.52 -5.69 -14.64
N GLN A 74 -17.44 -5.07 -13.89
CA GLN A 74 -18.44 -4.15 -14.41
C GLN A 74 -17.82 -2.90 -15.05
N GLU A 75 -16.85 -2.26 -14.39
CA GLU A 75 -16.18 -1.05 -14.89
C GLU A 75 -15.36 -1.30 -16.15
N THR A 76 -14.84 -2.51 -16.33
CA THR A 76 -14.00 -2.88 -17.47
C THR A 76 -14.77 -3.59 -18.59
N GLY A 77 -16.02 -3.99 -18.35
CA GLY A 77 -16.80 -4.79 -19.29
C GLY A 77 -16.21 -6.18 -19.52
N THR A 78 -15.49 -6.74 -18.54
CA THR A 78 -14.83 -8.04 -18.64
C THR A 78 -15.50 -9.09 -17.76
N ALA A 79 -15.09 -10.35 -17.89
CA ALA A 79 -15.48 -11.43 -16.98
C ALA A 79 -14.91 -11.27 -15.55
N GLY A 80 -14.13 -10.21 -15.28
CA GLY A 80 -13.55 -9.92 -13.97
C GLY A 80 -12.29 -10.70 -13.63
N TYR A 81 -11.77 -11.48 -14.58
CA TYR A 81 -10.51 -12.20 -14.47
C TYR A 81 -9.71 -12.14 -15.78
N PRO A 82 -8.37 -12.24 -15.73
CA PRO A 82 -7.53 -12.35 -14.53
C PRO A 82 -7.45 -11.02 -13.76
N ILE A 83 -7.27 -11.10 -12.43
CA ILE A 83 -7.05 -9.94 -11.54
C ILE A 83 -5.75 -10.13 -10.77
N VAL A 84 -5.04 -9.03 -10.51
CA VAL A 84 -3.77 -9.05 -9.75
C VAL A 84 -4.03 -8.62 -8.31
N ILE A 85 -3.66 -9.48 -7.35
CA ILE A 85 -3.74 -9.18 -5.92
C ILE A 85 -2.35 -8.72 -5.45
N ARG A 86 -2.30 -7.62 -4.71
CA ARG A 86 -1.06 -7.06 -4.17
C ARG A 86 -1.24 -6.66 -2.71
N PRO A 87 -0.68 -7.42 -1.76
CA PRO A 87 -0.70 -7.00 -0.37
C PRO A 87 0.05 -5.68 -0.13
N SER A 88 -0.40 -4.95 0.89
CA SER A 88 0.29 -3.76 1.42
C SER A 88 1.41 -4.18 2.37
N PHE A 89 2.45 -3.37 2.53
CA PHE A 89 3.59 -3.64 3.43
C PHE A 89 4.38 -4.92 3.14
N THR A 90 4.34 -5.40 1.89
CA THR A 90 5.16 -6.53 1.42
C THR A 90 5.95 -6.17 0.17
N LEU A 91 7.11 -6.80 0.01
CA LEU A 91 7.96 -6.75 -1.18
C LEU A 91 8.07 -8.15 -1.80
N GLY A 92 8.40 -8.21 -3.09
CA GLY A 92 8.68 -9.49 -3.78
C GLY A 92 7.46 -10.37 -4.06
N GLY A 93 6.23 -9.85 -3.92
CA GLY A 93 5.00 -10.62 -4.20
C GLY A 93 4.60 -11.61 -3.10
N THR A 94 5.21 -11.55 -1.91
CA THR A 94 4.82 -12.41 -0.79
C THR A 94 3.36 -12.15 -0.39
N GLY A 95 2.53 -13.18 -0.48
CA GLY A 95 1.10 -13.14 -0.15
C GLY A 95 0.14 -12.85 -1.32
N GLY A 96 0.63 -12.84 -2.56
CA GLY A 96 -0.17 -12.80 -3.79
C GLY A 96 -0.08 -14.07 -4.60
#